data_AF-A0A1J4LUF1-F1
#
_entry.id   AF-A0A1J4LUF1-F1
#
_cell.length_a   1.000
_cell.length_b   1.000
_cell.length_c   1.000
_cell.angle_alpha   90.00
_cell.angle_beta   90.00
_cell.angle_gamma   90.00
#
_symmetry.space_group_name_H-M   'P 1'
#
loop_
_entity.id
_entity.type
_entity.pdbx_description
1 polymer ?
#
loop_
_entity_poly.entity_id
_entity_poly.type
_entity_poly.pdbx_seq_one_letter_code
_entity_poly.pdbx_strand_id
1 'polypeptide(L)'
;MSSDLEHGERDLAAELASPAAGQVGIPVDAICVGCGRTRVKRAPLAEVSKDPSKDPTELEAEDLTSLKHVCHRCGSATWWNAVAVLSDLLKQERGEEP
;
A
#
# COMPACT_ATOMS: atom_id res chain seq x y z
N MET A 1 6.84 -0.59 -26.47
CA MET A 1 7.05 0.70 -25.78
C MET A 1 6.29 0.59 -24.47
N SER A 2 7.02 0.66 -23.37
CA SER A 2 6.61 0.35 -22.00
C SER A 2 5.45 1.21 -21.56
N SER A 3 4.37 0.60 -21.09
CA SER A 3 3.30 1.30 -20.36
C SER A 3 3.75 1.46 -18.90
N ASP A 4 4.73 2.33 -18.68
CA ASP A 4 4.96 2.99 -17.40
C ASP A 4 3.75 3.90 -17.16
N LEU A 5 2.71 3.30 -16.58
CA LEU A 5 1.51 4.00 -16.16
C LEU A 5 1.90 5.00 -15.06
N GLU A 6 2.18 6.23 -15.47
CA GLU A 6 1.88 7.47 -14.76
C GLU A 6 1.86 7.37 -13.23
N HIS A 7 3.02 7.09 -12.64
CA HIS A 7 3.35 7.49 -11.26
C HIS A 7 3.51 9.04 -11.14
N GLY A 8 3.09 9.80 -12.15
CA GLY A 8 3.45 11.22 -12.34
C GLY A 8 2.66 12.27 -11.56
N GLU A 9 1.65 11.92 -10.77
CA GLU A 9 0.81 12.93 -10.09
C GLU A 9 0.41 12.60 -8.64
N ARG A 10 0.75 11.41 -8.13
CA ARG A 10 0.40 11.00 -6.75
C ARG A 10 1.59 11.19 -5.82
N ASP A 11 1.46 12.14 -4.90
CA ASP A 11 2.39 12.28 -3.78
C ASP A 11 2.15 11.14 -2.77
N LEU A 12 2.85 10.02 -2.98
CA LEU A 12 2.73 8.82 -2.14
C LEU A 12 3.16 9.09 -0.70
N ALA A 13 4.14 9.96 -0.48
CA ALA A 13 4.59 10.36 0.85
C ALA A 13 3.50 11.15 1.58
N ALA A 14 2.85 12.11 0.91
CA ALA A 14 1.71 12.84 1.46
C ALA A 14 0.49 11.93 1.69
N GLU A 15 0.24 10.97 0.81
CA GLU A 15 -0.80 9.95 1.01
C GLU A 15 -0.51 9.10 2.25
N LEU A 16 0.75 8.67 2.45
CA LEU A 16 1.19 7.89 3.60
C LEU A 16 1.09 8.69 4.92
N ALA A 17 1.39 9.99 4.87
CA ALA A 17 1.26 10.90 6.02
C ALA A 17 -0.20 11.22 6.37
N SER A 18 -1.14 10.96 5.45
CA SER A 18 -2.56 11.17 5.69
C SER A 18 -3.10 10.18 6.72
N PRO A 19 -3.98 10.60 7.65
CA PRO A 19 -4.71 9.67 8.52
C PRO A 19 -5.48 8.59 7.75
N ALA A 20 -5.83 8.86 6.49
CA ALA A 20 -6.52 7.92 5.62
C ALA A 20 -5.68 6.71 5.21
N ALA A 21 -4.35 6.76 5.37
CA ALA A 21 -3.48 5.60 5.16
C ALA A 21 -3.58 4.58 6.30
N GLY A 22 -3.99 4.99 7.50
CA GLY A 22 -3.87 4.18 8.70
C GLY A 22 -2.55 4.45 9.44
N GLN A 23 -2.38 3.85 10.63
CA GLN A 23 -1.33 4.25 11.57
C GLN A 23 -0.22 3.20 11.77
N VAL A 24 -0.48 1.92 11.48
CA VAL A 24 0.42 0.83 11.88
C VAL A 24 0.70 -0.10 10.70
N GLY A 25 1.97 -0.48 10.58
CA GLY A 25 2.44 -1.47 9.60
C GLY A 25 3.15 -0.84 8.40
N ILE A 26 3.36 -1.66 7.37
CA ILE A 26 4.11 -1.31 6.17
C ILE A 26 3.26 -0.50 5.19
N PRO A 27 3.86 0.45 4.46
CA PRO A 27 3.16 1.18 3.40
C PRO A 27 2.97 0.27 2.18
N VAL A 28 1.73 0.11 1.76
CA VAL A 28 1.34 -0.62 0.54
C VAL A 28 0.49 0.28 -0.35
N ASP A 29 0.67 0.19 -1.66
CA ASP A 29 -0.32 0.75 -2.58
C ASP A 29 -1.44 -0.28 -2.73
N ALA A 30 -2.68 0.18 -2.58
CA ALA A 30 -3.83 -0.70 -2.59
C ALA A 30 -5.00 -0.13 -3.39
N ILE A 31 -5.73 -1.00 -4.07
CA ILE A 31 -6.87 -0.65 -4.92
C ILE A 31 -8.16 -1.03 -4.21
N CYS A 32 -9.04 -0.05 -4.01
CA CYS A 32 -10.37 -0.28 -3.46
C CYS A 32 -11.21 -1.13 -4.42
N VAL A 33 -11.71 -2.28 -3.95
CA VAL A 33 -12.55 -3.19 -4.75
C VAL A 33 -13.90 -2.56 -5.09
N GLY A 34 -14.39 -1.64 -4.26
CA GLY A 34 -15.69 -0.98 -4.48
C GLY A 34 -15.69 0.15 -5.52
N CYS A 35 -14.62 0.95 -5.60
CA CYS A 35 -14.60 2.12 -6.49
C CYS A 35 -13.36 2.23 -7.39
N GLY A 36 -12.46 1.24 -7.34
CA GLY A 36 -11.23 1.20 -8.14
C GLY A 36 -10.19 2.25 -7.78
N ARG A 37 -10.39 3.03 -6.71
CA ARG A 37 -9.44 4.06 -6.29
C ARG A 37 -8.21 3.42 -5.68
N THR A 38 -7.04 3.79 -6.17
CA THR A 38 -5.75 3.44 -5.58
C THR A 38 -5.33 4.47 -4.54
N ARG A 39 -4.90 4.02 -3.37
CA ARG A 39 -4.36 4.86 -2.29
C ARG A 39 -3.33 4.09 -1.49
N VAL A 40 -2.36 4.80 -0.93
CA VAL A 40 -1.46 4.25 0.08
C VAL A 40 -2.24 3.85 1.32
N LYS A 41 -1.95 2.65 1.83
CA LYS A 41 -2.46 2.10 3.08
C LYS A 41 -1.33 1.55 3.92
N ARG A 42 -1.51 1.61 5.24
CA ARG A 42 -0.69 0.91 6.21
C ARG A 42 -1.39 -0.35 6.65
N ALA A 43 -0.65 -1.45 6.64
CA ALA A 43 -1.15 -2.71 7.12
C ALA A 43 -0.03 -3.51 7.79
N PRO A 44 -0.33 -4.26 8.86
CA PRO A 44 0.61 -5.24 9.39
C PRO A 44 1.00 -6.24 8.29
N LEU A 45 2.29 -6.57 8.19
CA LEU A 45 2.80 -7.52 7.20
C LEU A 45 2.01 -8.84 7.20
N ALA A 46 1.66 -9.34 8.38
CA ALA A 46 0.89 -10.56 8.56
C ALA A 46 -0.55 -10.51 8.01
N GLU A 47 -1.11 -9.31 7.78
CA GLU A 47 -2.43 -9.14 7.20
C GLU A 47 -2.40 -9.01 5.67
N VAL A 48 -1.29 -8.52 5.11
CA VAL A 48 -1.17 -8.22 3.68
C VAL A 48 -0.21 -9.13 2.92
N SER A 49 0.55 -9.99 3.60
CA SER A 49 1.43 -10.98 2.98
C SER A 49 0.91 -12.40 3.19
N LYS A 50 1.04 -13.23 2.15
CA LYS A 50 0.84 -14.69 2.23
C LYS A 50 1.97 -15.40 2.99
N ASP A 51 3.16 -14.80 2.99
CA ASP A 51 4.33 -15.25 3.75
C ASP A 51 4.89 -14.11 4.61
N PRO A 52 4.49 -14.00 5.88
CA PRO A 52 4.97 -12.94 6.76
C PRO A 52 6.42 -13.13 7.22
N SER A 53 7.09 -14.22 6.84
CA SER A 53 8.50 -14.44 7.17
C SER A 53 9.45 -13.80 6.15
N LYS A 54 8.96 -13.46 4.96
CA LYS A 54 9.72 -12.75 3.92
C LYS A 54 9.97 -11.30 4.31
N ASP A 55 11.06 -10.74 3.80
CA ASP A 55 11.29 -9.31 3.93
C ASP A 55 10.21 -8.53 3.16
N PRO A 56 9.57 -7.51 3.78
CA PRO A 56 8.53 -6.72 3.13
C PRO A 56 8.97 -6.05 1.83
N THR A 57 10.25 -5.71 1.69
CA THR A 57 10.78 -5.00 0.52
C THR A 57 10.99 -5.92 -0.68
N GLU A 58 10.96 -7.24 -0.46
CA GLU A 58 11.07 -8.29 -1.47
C GLU A 58 9.70 -8.87 -1.88
N LEU A 59 8.60 -8.36 -1.33
CA LEU A 59 7.26 -8.85 -1.63
C LEU A 59 6.76 -8.34 -2.98
N GLU A 60 6.40 -9.28 -3.85
CA GLU A 60 5.76 -9.00 -5.13
C GLU A 60 4.23 -8.98 -4.99
N ALA A 61 3.52 -8.45 -5.99
CA ALA A 61 2.06 -8.39 -6.01
C ALA A 61 1.38 -9.75 -5.78
N GLU A 62 2.04 -10.84 -6.20
CA GLU A 62 1.57 -12.21 -6.05
C GLU A 62 1.63 -12.71 -4.61
N ASP A 63 2.55 -12.17 -3.80
CA ASP A 63 2.69 -12.49 -2.38
C ASP A 63 1.70 -11.70 -1.52
N LEU A 64 1.06 -10.67 -2.09
CA LEU A 64 0.14 -9.80 -1.38
C LEU A 64 -1.30 -10.34 -1.33
N THR A 65 -2.06 -9.87 -0.35
CA THR A 65 -3.50 -10.18 -0.17
C THR A 65 -4.33 -8.92 0.06
N SER A 66 -5.64 -9.10 0.14
CA SER A 66 -6.59 -8.02 0.40
C SER A 66 -6.67 -7.70 1.89
N LEU A 67 -6.78 -6.42 2.20
CA LEU A 67 -7.04 -5.90 3.54
C LEU A 67 -8.39 -5.18 3.62
N LYS A 68 -8.97 -5.09 4.82
CA LYS A 68 -10.19 -4.31 5.04
C LYS A 68 -9.83 -2.92 5.54
N HIS A 69 -10.21 -1.88 4.80
CA HIS A 69 -9.94 -0.49 5.19
C HIS A 69 -11.05 0.46 4.75
N VAL A 70 -11.19 1.59 5.45
CA VAL A 70 -12.11 2.67 5.07
C VAL A 70 -11.75 3.26 3.72
N CYS A 71 -12.75 3.37 2.85
CA CYS A 71 -12.70 4.15 1.62
C CYS A 71 -13.59 5.37 1.72
N HIS A 72 -12.98 6.55 1.81
CA HIS A 72 -13.72 7.82 1.88
C HIS A 72 -14.55 8.12 0.63
N ARG A 73 -14.21 7.53 -0.53
CA ARG A 73 -15.02 7.65 -1.75
C ARG A 73 -16.27 6.77 -1.70
N CYS A 74 -16.16 5.56 -1.15
CA CYS A 74 -17.31 4.67 -0.95
C CYS A 74 -18.13 5.05 0.30
N GLY A 75 -17.56 5.81 1.23
CA GLY A 75 -18.18 6.17 2.51
C GLY A 75 -18.27 5.01 3.51
N SER A 76 -17.55 3.91 3.28
CA SER A 76 -17.63 2.69 4.09
C SER A 76 -16.29 1.96 4.20
N ALA A 77 -16.21 1.03 5.16
CA ALA A 77 -15.14 0.04 5.21
C ALA A 77 -15.35 -0.99 4.09
N THR A 78 -14.33 -1.19 3.27
CA THR A 78 -14.37 -2.08 2.10
C THR A 78 -13.06 -2.84 1.99
N TRP A 79 -13.02 -3.80 1.08
CA TRP A 79 -11.81 -4.54 0.75
C TRP A 79 -10.93 -3.73 -0.20
N TRP A 80 -9.64 -3.76 0.06
CA TRP A 80 -8.59 -3.16 -0.74
C TRP A 80 -7.60 -4.25 -1.11
N ASN A 81 -7.32 -4.41 -2.40
CA ASN A 81 -6.30 -5.34 -2.86
C ASN A 81 -4.96 -4.62 -2.81
N ALA A 82 -4.04 -5.08 -1.97
CA ALA A 82 -2.67 -4.60 -2.01
C ALA A 82 -2.03 -5.06 -3.33
N VAL A 83 -1.38 -4.13 -4.02
CA VAL A 83 -0.79 -4.38 -5.35
C VAL A 83 0.73 -4.18 -5.36
N ALA A 84 1.28 -3.42 -4.42
CA ALA A 84 2.72 -3.26 -4.23
C ALA A 84 3.04 -2.85 -2.79
N VAL A 85 4.18 -3.29 -2.28
CA VAL A 85 4.81 -2.67 -1.11
C VAL A 85 5.57 -1.44 -1.58
N LEU A 86 5.40 -0.31 -0.90
CA LEU A 86 6.13 0.92 -1.21
C LEU A 86 7.51 0.88 -0.52
N SER A 87 8.38 0.00 -1.02
CA SER A 87 9.67 -0.33 -0.43
C SER A 87 10.56 0.89 -0.20
N ASP A 88 10.55 1.87 -1.11
CA ASP A 88 11.33 3.10 -0.95
C ASP A 88 10.85 3.94 0.24
N LEU A 89 9.53 4.09 0.41
CA LEU A 89 8.96 4.77 1.58
C LEU A 89 9.27 3.99 2.86
N LEU A 90 9.15 2.66 2.82
CA LEU A 90 9.46 1.82 3.97
C LEU A 90 10.93 1.96 4.41
N LYS A 91 11.88 1.98 3.46
CA LYS A 91 13.31 2.19 3.74
C LYS A 91 13.57 3.59 4.32
N GLN A 92 12.95 4.62 3.75
CA GLN A 92 13.01 5.99 4.29
C GLN A 92 12.53 6.07 5.73
N GLU A 93 11.42 5.40 6.08
CA GLU A 93 10.91 5.35 7.47
C GLU A 93 11.84 4.60 8.42
N ARG A 94 12.58 3.60 7.92
CA ARG A 94 13.58 2.85 8.70
C ARG A 94 14.90 3.60 8.87
N GLY A 95 15.07 4.74 8.19
CA GLY A 95 16.35 5.46 8.17
C GLY A 95 17.42 4.75 7.34
N GLU A 96 17.01 3.82 6.47
CA GLU A 96 17.85 3.22 5.45
C GLU A 96 17.85 4.18 4.24
N GLU A 97 18.74 5.18 4.28
CA GLU A 97 19.06 5.96 3.08
C GLU A 97 19.77 5.07 2.04
N PRO A 98 19.55 5.28 0.74
CA PRO A 98 20.15 4.48 -0.33
C PRO A 98 21.67 4.58 -0.42
#